data_AF-A0A972K3C2-F1
#
_entry.id   AF-A0A972K3C2-F1
#
_cell.length_a   1.000
_cell.length_b   1.000
_cell.length_c   1.000
_cell.angle_alpha   90.00
_cell.angle_beta   90.00
_cell.angle_gamma   90.00
#
_symmetry.space_group_name_H-M   'P 1'
#
loop_
_entity.id
_entity.type
_entity.pdbx_description
1 polymer ?
#
loop_
_entity_poly.entity_id
_entity_poly.type
_entity_poly.pdbx_seq_one_letter_code
_entity_poly.pdbx_strand_id
1 'polypeptide(L)'
;MYFSPTSLFNDGCIGFSSMRGRSQTHMIKFPTAIFATNDMLALGAMRIMMEKGLQIPQDVSIIGSDNIDFAALSNPSLTTVLTEKEKMGQDAVHILNRLIQKLELPMKVEYEPKLIIGGTTGPVSSRL
;
A
#
# COMPACT_ATOMS: atom_id res chain seq x y z
N MET A 1 4.18 -17.99 9.20
CA MET A 1 4.77 -17.25 8.06
C MET A 1 5.51 -16.06 8.63
N TYR A 2 6.78 -16.27 8.98
CA TYR A 2 7.69 -15.24 9.46
C TYR A 2 8.34 -14.59 8.24
N PHE A 3 8.15 -13.28 8.03
CA PHE A 3 8.90 -12.53 7.04
C PHE A 3 10.31 -12.23 7.59
N SER A 4 11.32 -12.49 6.77
CA SER A 4 12.75 -12.31 7.02
C SER A 4 13.12 -10.83 7.26
N PRO A 5 14.20 -10.51 8.01
CA PRO A 5 14.56 -9.15 8.45
C PRO A 5 15.08 -8.18 7.36
N THR A 6 14.90 -8.50 6.07
CA THR A 6 15.42 -7.71 4.93
C THR A 6 14.35 -6.86 4.25
N SER A 7 13.27 -6.55 4.98
CA SER A 7 12.04 -5.87 4.52
C SER A 7 12.19 -4.37 4.23
N LEU A 8 13.26 -3.94 3.58
CA LEU A 8 13.40 -2.57 3.11
C LEU A 8 13.88 -2.59 1.66
N PHE A 9 13.02 -2.08 0.78
CA PHE A 9 13.25 -1.83 -0.64
C PHE A 9 13.27 -3.03 -1.59
N ASN A 10 14.08 -4.07 -1.37
CA ASN A 10 14.35 -5.00 -2.48
C ASN A 10 13.24 -6.04 -2.70
N ASP A 11 12.70 -6.66 -1.65
CA ASP A 11 11.74 -7.79 -1.78
C ASP A 11 10.40 -7.42 -2.43
N GLY A 12 9.91 -6.20 -2.19
CA GLY A 12 8.72 -5.68 -2.91
C GLY A 12 8.96 -5.53 -4.42
N CYS A 13 10.21 -5.25 -4.82
CA CYS A 13 10.64 -5.13 -6.21
C CYS A 13 10.93 -6.49 -6.86
N ILE A 14 11.25 -7.54 -6.07
CA ILE A 14 11.48 -8.89 -6.60
C ILE A 14 10.19 -9.45 -7.22
N GLY A 15 9.02 -9.20 -6.61
CA GLY A 15 7.73 -9.57 -7.21
C GLY A 15 7.53 -9.00 -8.62
N PHE A 16 7.94 -7.73 -8.83
CA PHE A 16 7.83 -7.06 -10.13
C PHE A 16 8.93 -7.47 -11.13
N SER A 17 10.16 -7.72 -10.65
CA SER A 17 11.28 -8.14 -11.50
C SER A 17 11.15 -9.59 -11.95
N SER A 18 10.56 -10.46 -11.12
CA SER A 18 10.29 -11.86 -11.47
C SER A 18 9.16 -12.03 -12.50
N MET A 19 8.31 -11.02 -12.73
CA MET A 19 7.19 -11.12 -13.68
C MET A 19 7.60 -11.02 -15.16
N ARG A 20 8.77 -10.45 -15.51
CA ARG A 20 9.26 -10.41 -16.91
C ARG A 20 10.34 -11.44 -17.25
N GLY A 21 10.80 -12.22 -16.27
CA GLY A 21 11.95 -13.12 -16.43
C GLY A 21 11.64 -14.57 -16.13
N ARG A 22 10.77 -15.23 -16.92
CA ARG A 22 10.76 -16.69 -17.13
C ARG A 22 9.80 -17.09 -18.24
N SER A 23 10.39 -17.48 -19.36
CA SER A 23 9.69 -18.10 -20.48
C SER A 23 9.26 -19.53 -20.11
N GLN A 24 8.07 -19.91 -20.60
CA GLN A 24 7.50 -21.27 -20.74
C GLN A 24 6.79 -21.91 -19.54
N THR A 25 5.47 -21.64 -19.40
CA THR A 25 4.35 -22.61 -19.64
C THR A 25 2.98 -22.09 -19.16
N HIS A 26 2.90 -20.96 -18.47
CA HIS A 26 1.62 -20.27 -18.20
C HIS A 26 1.79 -18.78 -18.51
N MET A 27 0.92 -18.23 -19.36
CA MET A 27 0.83 -16.80 -19.66
C MET A 27 0.37 -16.06 -18.40
N ILE A 28 1.30 -15.71 -17.50
CA ILE A 28 0.98 -14.83 -16.37
C ILE A 28 0.79 -13.44 -16.97
N LYS A 29 -0.47 -13.05 -17.16
CA LYS A 29 -0.82 -11.69 -17.54
C LYS A 29 -0.30 -10.72 -16.48
N PHE A 30 0.27 -9.61 -16.93
CA PHE A 30 0.71 -8.54 -16.05
C PHE A 30 -0.50 -8.00 -15.25
N PRO A 31 -0.36 -7.73 -13.93
CA PRO A 31 -1.47 -7.27 -13.12
C PRO A 31 -1.97 -5.90 -13.59
N THR A 32 -3.28 -5.72 -13.65
CA THR A 32 -3.92 -4.44 -13.99
C THR A 32 -3.96 -3.46 -12.83
N ALA A 33 -3.76 -3.97 -11.60
CA ALA A 33 -3.71 -3.17 -10.39
C ALA A 33 -2.81 -3.80 -9.32
N ILE A 34 -2.24 -2.97 -8.45
CA ILE A 34 -1.41 -3.36 -7.32
C ILE A 34 -1.92 -2.68 -6.05
N PHE A 35 -2.08 -3.49 -5.01
CA PHE A 35 -2.33 -3.04 -3.65
C PHE A 35 -1.04 -3.22 -2.84
N ALA A 36 -0.38 -2.11 -2.50
CA ALA A 36 0.81 -2.11 -1.67
C ALA A 36 0.44 -2.04 -0.18
N THR A 37 1.20 -2.72 0.67
CA THR A 37 0.91 -2.73 2.11
C THR A 37 1.14 -1.37 2.79
N ASN A 38 1.91 -0.47 2.18
CA ASN A 38 2.02 0.92 2.62
C ASN A 38 2.36 1.87 1.47
N ASP A 39 2.25 3.18 1.71
CA ASP A 39 2.51 4.23 0.72
C ASP A 39 3.96 4.26 0.25
N MET A 40 4.94 4.00 1.11
CA MET A 40 6.36 4.00 0.71
C MET A 40 6.66 2.90 -0.33
N LEU A 41 6.07 1.73 -0.16
CA LEU A 41 6.17 0.63 -1.12
C LEU A 41 5.39 0.92 -2.40
N ALA A 42 4.22 1.57 -2.30
CA ALA A 42 3.46 2.02 -3.46
C ALA A 42 4.28 3.02 -4.31
N LEU A 43 4.88 4.02 -3.67
CA LEU A 43 5.73 5.03 -4.33
C LEU A 43 6.97 4.41 -4.97
N GLY A 44 7.60 3.43 -4.30
CA GLY A 44 8.70 2.66 -4.89
C GLY A 44 8.26 1.87 -6.14
N ALA A 45 7.10 1.22 -6.08
CA ALA A 45 6.53 0.51 -7.22
C ALA A 45 6.19 1.48 -8.37
N MET A 46 5.59 2.63 -8.08
CA MET A 46 5.31 3.69 -9.06
C MET A 46 6.58 4.09 -9.79
N ARG A 47 7.66 4.37 -9.03
CA ARG A 47 8.95 4.77 -9.60
C ARG A 47 9.48 3.73 -10.59
N ILE A 48 9.50 2.47 -10.18
CA ILE A 48 10.04 1.37 -10.98
C ILE A 48 9.19 1.11 -12.23
N MET A 49 7.87 1.27 -12.14
CA MET A 49 6.98 1.11 -13.29
C MET A 49 7.16 2.22 -14.32
N MET A 50 7.27 3.46 -13.86
CA MET A 50 7.58 4.59 -14.72
C MET A 50 8.95 4.44 -15.39
N GLU A 51 9.97 3.95 -14.66
CA GLU A 51 11.30 3.63 -15.23
C GLU A 51 11.25 2.54 -16.30
N LYS A 52 10.29 1.60 -16.20
CA LYS A 52 10.03 0.58 -17.23
C LYS A 52 9.08 1.05 -18.35
N GLY A 53 8.72 2.33 -18.37
CA GLY A 53 7.85 2.94 -19.39
C GLY A 53 6.36 2.62 -19.26
N LEU A 54 5.92 2.08 -18.11
CA LEU A 54 4.49 1.89 -17.83
C LEU A 54 3.87 3.19 -17.34
N GLN A 55 2.64 3.46 -17.80
CA GLN A 55 1.85 4.60 -17.40
C GLN A 55 0.93 4.24 -16.23
N ILE A 56 0.88 5.11 -15.24
CA ILE A 56 -0.01 5.00 -14.09
C ILE A 56 -1.00 6.17 -14.19
N PRO A 57 -2.32 5.94 -14.18
CA PRO A 57 -3.02 4.67 -13.95
C PRO A 57 -3.29 3.82 -15.21
N GLN A 58 -2.87 4.25 -16.40
CA GLN A 58 -3.37 3.69 -17.68
C GLN A 58 -3.00 2.23 -17.91
N ASP A 59 -1.77 1.83 -17.63
CA ASP A 59 -1.30 0.45 -17.79
C ASP A 59 -1.46 -0.35 -16.49
N VAL A 60 -1.39 0.33 -15.34
CA VAL A 60 -1.49 -0.27 -14.02
C VAL A 60 -1.99 0.74 -12.99
N SER A 61 -3.02 0.36 -12.25
CA SER A 61 -3.48 1.11 -11.07
C SER A 61 -2.67 0.75 -9.83
N ILE A 62 -2.40 1.72 -8.96
CA ILE A 62 -1.64 1.50 -7.72
C ILE A 62 -2.38 2.14 -6.54
N ILE A 63 -2.54 1.36 -5.46
CA ILE A 63 -3.08 1.80 -4.19
C ILE A 63 -2.05 1.55 -3.09
N GLY A 64 -1.88 2.53 -2.20
CA GLY A 64 -1.11 2.42 -0.96
C GLY A 64 -1.99 2.36 0.29
N SER A 65 -1.33 2.48 1.44
CA SER A 65 -1.95 2.56 2.75
C SER A 65 -1.04 3.41 3.62
N ASP A 66 -1.58 4.45 4.26
CA ASP A 66 -1.00 5.26 5.35
C ASP A 66 -1.38 6.74 5.22
N ASN A 67 -1.64 7.20 3.99
CA ASN A 67 -1.80 8.60 3.61
C ASN A 67 -0.67 9.51 4.12
N ILE A 68 0.58 9.14 3.84
CA ILE A 68 1.74 9.99 4.15
C ILE A 68 1.75 11.23 3.24
N ASP A 69 2.43 12.31 3.64
CA ASP A 69 2.47 13.56 2.85
C ASP A 69 2.98 13.33 1.40
N PHE A 70 3.94 12.41 1.23
CA PHE A 70 4.46 12.05 -0.08
C PHE A 70 3.41 11.41 -1.00
N ALA A 71 2.34 10.80 -0.45
CA ALA A 71 1.25 10.26 -1.25
C ALA A 71 0.58 11.38 -2.06
N ALA A 72 0.23 12.50 -1.41
CA ALA A 72 -0.37 13.66 -2.05
C ALA A 72 0.59 14.43 -2.96
N LEU A 73 1.88 14.46 -2.63
CA LEU A 73 2.92 15.17 -3.39
C LEU A 73 3.47 14.40 -4.61
N SER A 74 3.17 13.10 -4.70
CA SER A 74 3.58 12.28 -5.83
C SER A 74 2.85 12.66 -7.13
N ASN A 75 3.42 12.28 -8.27
CA ASN A 75 2.83 12.53 -9.59
C ASN A 75 2.78 11.24 -10.42
N PRO A 76 1.57 10.70 -10.72
CA PRO A 76 0.27 11.15 -10.23
C PRO A 76 0.13 10.96 -8.71
N SER A 77 -0.78 11.71 -8.06
CA SER A 77 -1.00 11.57 -6.61
C SER A 77 -1.48 10.17 -6.25
N LEU A 78 -0.97 9.61 -5.16
CA LEU A 78 -1.26 8.24 -4.77
C LEU A 78 -2.65 8.11 -4.16
N THR A 79 -3.44 7.16 -4.68
CA THR A 79 -4.64 6.65 -4.03
C THR A 79 -4.22 5.78 -2.85
N THR A 80 -4.75 6.04 -1.66
CA THR A 80 -4.27 5.42 -0.42
C THR A 80 -5.37 5.23 0.60
N VAL A 81 -5.22 4.23 1.47
CA VAL A 81 -6.09 4.04 2.63
C VAL A 81 -5.52 4.79 3.82
N LEU A 82 -6.27 5.75 4.34
CA LEU A 82 -5.99 6.43 5.60
C LEU A 82 -6.50 5.58 6.76
N THR A 83 -5.58 5.23 7.65
CA THR A 83 -5.87 4.71 8.98
C THR A 83 -5.55 5.81 9.99
N GLU A 84 -6.48 6.15 10.90
CA GLU A 84 -6.32 7.22 11.90
C GLU A 84 -5.30 6.84 13.01
N LYS A 85 -4.03 6.66 12.63
CA LYS A 85 -2.94 6.18 13.49
C LYS A 85 -2.71 7.05 14.73
N GLU A 86 -2.92 8.36 14.62
CA GLU A 86 -2.82 9.28 15.76
C GLU A 86 -3.89 8.97 16.81
N LYS A 87 -5.14 8.82 16.39
CA LYS A 87 -6.25 8.43 17.25
C LYS A 87 -6.03 7.06 17.89
N MET A 88 -5.55 6.09 17.10
CA MET A 88 -5.18 4.77 17.62
C MET A 88 -4.13 4.86 18.73
N GLY A 89 -3.13 5.74 18.58
CA GLY A 89 -2.11 5.98 19.60
C GLY A 89 -2.68 6.62 20.87
N GLN A 90 -3.54 7.64 20.72
CA GLN A 90 -4.23 8.28 21.84
C GLN A 90 -5.08 7.27 22.62
N ASP A 91 -5.91 6.51 21.91
CA ASP A 91 -6.77 5.47 22.49
C ASP A 91 -5.94 4.36 23.16
N ALA A 92 -4.81 3.95 22.56
CA ALA A 92 -3.92 2.97 23.16
C ALA A 92 -3.35 3.44 24.51
N VAL A 93 -2.93 4.71 24.62
CA VAL A 93 -2.46 5.28 25.89
C VAL A 93 -3.60 5.37 26.91
N HIS A 94 -4.80 5.75 26.49
CA HIS A 94 -5.97 5.76 27.36
C HIS A 94 -6.32 4.37 27.89
N ILE A 95 -6.28 3.34 27.05
CA ILE A 95 -6.49 1.94 27.43
C ILE A 95 -5.40 1.46 28.39
N LEU A 96 -4.13 1.79 28.11
CA LEU A 96 -3.01 1.46 29.00
C LEU A 96 -3.18 2.09 30.39
N ASN A 97 -3.59 3.35 30.46
CA ASN A 97 -3.86 4.02 31.73
C ASN A 97 -4.99 3.34 32.51
N ARG A 98 -6.09 2.95 31.83
CA ARG A 98 -7.18 2.18 32.46
C ARG A 98 -6.69 0.83 33.00
N LEU A 99 -5.82 0.15 32.27
CA LEU A 99 -5.22 -1.12 32.69
C LEU A 99 -4.40 -0.95 33.97
N ILE A 100 -3.58 0.10 34.05
CA ILE A 100 -2.78 0.42 35.25
C ILE A 100 -3.70 0.67 36.46
N GLN A 101 -4.83 1.35 36.23
CA GLN A 101 -5.84 1.63 37.26
C GLN A 101 -6.74 0.42 37.59
N LYS A 102 -6.52 -0.74 36.95
CA LYS A 102 -7.34 -1.95 37.09
C LYS A 102 -8.82 -1.71 36.77
N LEU A 103 -9.09 -0.81 35.84
CA LEU A 103 -10.43 -0.55 35.32
C LEU A 103 -10.78 -1.55 34.22
N GLU A 104 -12.07 -1.73 33.96
CA GLU A 104 -12.54 -2.50 32.80
C GLU A 104 -11.97 -1.94 31.50
N LEU A 105 -11.71 -2.82 30.53
CA LEU A 105 -11.14 -2.48 29.24
C LEU A 105 -12.13 -2.80 28.12
N PRO A 106 -12.10 -2.05 27.01
CA PRO A 106 -12.84 -2.44 25.82
C PRO A 106 -12.30 -3.78 25.28
N MET A 107 -13.20 -4.69 24.91
CA MET A 107 -12.82 -5.99 24.31
C MET A 107 -12.20 -5.82 22.92
N LYS A 108 -12.64 -4.82 22.16
CA LYS A 108 -12.18 -4.49 20.82
C LYS A 108 -12.42 -3.00 20.56
N VAL A 109 -11.46 -2.35 19.90
CA VAL A 109 -11.65 -1.02 19.32
C VAL A 109 -11.47 -1.16 17.81
N GLU A 110 -12.47 -0.73 17.05
CA GLU A 110 -12.45 -0.74 15.59
C GLU A 110 -12.36 0.70 15.07
N TYR A 111 -11.57 0.90 14.02
CA TYR A 111 -11.40 2.18 13.35
C TYR A 111 -11.82 2.00 11.90
N GLU A 112 -12.67 2.89 11.41
CA GLU A 112 -13.11 2.88 10.02
C GLU A 112 -12.02 3.48 9.13
N PRO A 113 -11.44 2.70 8.19
CA PRO A 113 -10.46 3.24 7.25
C PRO A 113 -11.14 4.12 6.22
N LYS A 114 -10.44 5.18 5.78
CA LYS A 114 -10.93 6.09 4.74
C LYS A 114 -10.12 5.91 3.46
N LEU A 115 -10.79 5.68 2.34
CA LEU A 115 -10.12 5.67 1.05
C LEU A 115 -9.93 7.11 0.56
N ILE A 116 -8.67 7.52 0.38
CA ILE A 116 -8.28 8.80 -0.20
C ILE A 116 -7.96 8.56 -1.68
N ILE A 117 -8.79 9.12 -2.56
CA ILE A 117 -8.64 8.96 -4.02
C ILE A 117 -7.59 9.95 -4.53
N GLY A 118 -6.57 9.41 -5.20
CA GLY A 118 -5.55 10.15 -5.94
C GLY A 118 -5.68 9.96 -7.45
N GLY A 119 -4.62 10.27 -8.19
CA GLY A 119 -4.49 10.02 -9.62
C GLY A 119 -3.95 8.64 -10.01
N THR A 120 -3.52 7.80 -9.07
CA THR A 120 -2.92 6.47 -9.39
C THR A 120 -3.92 5.34 -9.66
N THR A 121 -5.24 5.57 -9.58
CA THR A 121 -6.25 4.54 -9.88
C THR A 121 -7.15 4.95 -11.03
N GLY A 122 -7.59 3.96 -11.82
CA GLY A 122 -8.46 4.17 -12.96
C GLY A 122 -9.05 2.87 -13.50
N PRO A 123 -9.97 2.96 -14.48
CA PRO A 123 -10.51 1.77 -15.15
C PRO A 123 -9.40 1.01 -15.87
N VAL A 124 -9.53 -0.31 -15.95
CA VAL A 124 -8.60 -1.16 -16.70
C VAL A 124 -8.64 -0.76 -18.18
N SER A 125 -7.46 -0.49 -18.75
CA SER A 125 -7.32 -0.19 -20.17
C SER A 125 -7.70 -1.40 -21.03
N SER A 126 -8.48 -1.16 -22.09
CA SER A 126 -8.88 -2.17 -23.08
C SER A 126 -7.74 -2.59 -24.04
N ARG A 127 -6.52 -2.10 -23.82
CA ARG A 127 -5.32 -2.41 -24.64
C ARG A 127 -4.56 -3.66 -24.17
N LEU A 128 -5.01 -4.33 -23.10
CA LEU A 128 -4.41 -5.52 -22.48
C LEU A 128 -5.10 -6.84 -22.88
#